data_AF-A0A6G0YCI7-F1
#
_entry.id   AF-A0A6G0YCI7-F1
#
_cell.length_a   1.000
_cell.length_b   1.000
_cell.length_c   1.000
_cell.angle_alpha   90.00
_cell.angle_beta   90.00
_cell.angle_gamma   90.00
#
_symmetry.space_group_name_H-M   'P 1'
#
loop_
_entity.id
_entity.type
_entity.pdbx_description
1 polymer ?
#
loop_
_entity_poly.entity_id
_entity_poly.type
_entity_poly.pdbx_seq_one_letter_code
_entity_poly.pdbx_strand_id
1 'polypeptide(L)'
;MFYTAFLLTLCMATCFTTAIAANDWIFTFNNTDGELEMGSNTKIVFYAQTNATWQNENLQLQVISSDEDVAYPSRHFFDLPRNNSMPSNLWENSFNLTSEFLGYTKLYFQVVKIENDTMIVLNSSDVHMNIIVIRKPQLIDKIFVISVAILMSIIFINLGCAIDVEQLKQSVRKPIAPAVSFFAQFLILPILSFFYAKLIFPNSVSMQLGLFFTGISPGGGASSVWSLLLDGNINLSIVLTTIGTLESFIMIPFWIVFLGKRIFSVGEMPVPYSRIGSSIIALIIPLCIGYCIQRFMPRVSRVMTRILKPLSSCLIIFIIIFATVTNLYLFKIFSWKIIVAGAVIPWTGYLIGLISSTLACLPRADIISMTVESGIQNTGIAIFMLKFSLGQPAADITTVIPVAVALMTPIPLLMAFIIKKCFGKKDGIVNTQDPATESMLDRRECEAPSAINSENENKQA
;
A
#
# COMPACT_ATOMS: atom_id res chain seq x y z
N MET A 1 -23.64 -14.03 -40.95
CA MET A 1 -24.74 -14.97 -40.65
C MET A 1 -24.27 -16.10 -39.71
N PHE A 2 -23.46 -15.77 -38.69
CA PHE A 2 -22.91 -16.75 -37.73
C PHE A 2 -22.78 -16.16 -36.30
N TYR A 3 -23.37 -14.98 -36.05
CA TYR A 3 -23.37 -14.32 -34.74
C TYR A 3 -24.78 -14.18 -34.12
N THR A 4 -25.83 -14.46 -34.90
CA THR A 4 -27.23 -14.41 -34.44
C THR A 4 -27.77 -15.75 -33.97
N ALA A 5 -27.00 -16.84 -34.12
CA ALA A 5 -27.39 -18.20 -33.69
C ALA A 5 -26.81 -18.62 -32.32
N PHE A 6 -25.89 -17.85 -31.74
CA PHE A 6 -25.31 -18.13 -30.41
C PHE A 6 -25.98 -17.33 -29.28
N LEU A 7 -26.76 -16.30 -29.64
CA LEU A 7 -27.53 -15.46 -28.71
C LEU A 7 -28.98 -15.93 -28.50
N LEU A 8 -29.45 -16.93 -29.26
CA LEU A 8 -30.84 -17.40 -29.20
C LEU A 8 -31.03 -18.72 -28.42
N THR A 9 -29.96 -19.38 -27.99
CA THR A 9 -30.00 -20.59 -27.15
C THR A 9 -29.75 -20.31 -25.66
N LEU A 10 -29.63 -19.03 -25.26
CA LEU A 10 -29.49 -18.61 -23.86
C LEU A 10 -30.79 -18.05 -23.25
N CYS A 11 -31.94 -18.16 -23.94
CA CYS A 11 -33.19 -17.47 -23.56
C CYS A 11 -34.43 -18.38 -23.40
N MET A 12 -34.29 -19.71 -23.36
CA MET A 12 -35.42 -20.63 -23.12
C MET A 12 -35.04 -21.71 -22.10
N ALA A 13 -34.76 -21.28 -20.87
CA ALA A 13 -34.75 -22.15 -19.69
C ALA A 13 -35.12 -21.35 -18.43
N THR A 14 -36.28 -20.69 -18.47
CA THR A 14 -36.92 -20.11 -17.27
C THR A 14 -38.42 -20.38 -17.30
N CYS A 15 -38.83 -21.53 -16.78
CA CYS A 15 -40.03 -21.63 -15.93
C CYS A 15 -40.25 -23.10 -15.57
N PHE A 16 -39.66 -23.51 -14.45
CA PHE A 16 -40.34 -24.30 -13.42
C PHE A 16 -39.43 -24.29 -12.18
N THR A 17 -39.23 -23.10 -11.62
CA THR A 17 -38.97 -23.00 -10.18
C THR A 17 -40.34 -22.92 -9.54
N THR A 18 -40.83 -24.04 -9.02
CA THR A 18 -41.80 -23.97 -7.94
C THR A 18 -41.12 -23.24 -6.79
N ALA A 19 -41.35 -21.93 -6.71
CA ALA A 19 -41.05 -21.15 -5.52
C ALA A 19 -41.95 -21.68 -4.40
N ILE A 20 -41.48 -22.71 -3.72
CA ILE A 20 -41.98 -23.07 -2.41
C ILE A 20 -41.21 -22.15 -1.46
N ALA A 21 -41.91 -21.14 -0.95
CA ALA A 21 -41.39 -20.26 0.08
C ALA A 21 -40.90 -21.12 1.27
N ALA A 22 -39.63 -20.95 1.64
CA ALA A 22 -39.03 -21.59 2.81
C ALA A 22 -38.30 -20.57 3.70
N ASN A 23 -38.83 -19.34 3.81
CA ASN A 23 -38.35 -18.38 4.80
C ASN A 23 -39.12 -18.53 6.11
N ASP A 24 -39.02 -19.71 6.71
CA ASP A 24 -39.66 -19.96 7.99
C ASP A 24 -38.75 -19.69 9.18
N TRP A 25 -37.42 -19.70 9.00
CA TRP A 25 -36.45 -19.46 10.07
C TRP A 25 -35.86 -18.05 10.03
N ILE A 26 -35.97 -17.34 11.15
CA ILE A 26 -35.39 -16.02 11.40
C ILE A 26 -34.32 -16.20 12.47
N PHE A 27 -33.08 -15.87 12.13
CA PHE A 27 -31.96 -15.88 13.08
C PHE A 27 -31.58 -14.45 13.44
N THR A 28 -31.47 -14.19 14.74
CA THR A 28 -30.99 -12.91 15.26
C THR A 28 -29.86 -13.14 16.25
N PHE A 29 -28.89 -12.23 16.24
CA PHE A 29 -27.83 -12.23 17.23
C PHE A 29 -28.12 -11.17 18.29
N ASN A 30 -27.72 -11.42 19.53
CA ASN A 30 -27.88 -10.44 20.61
C ASN A 30 -27.00 -9.18 20.40
N ASN A 31 -25.90 -9.32 19.67
CA ASN A 31 -24.98 -8.22 19.38
C ASN A 31 -24.87 -8.03 17.86
N THR A 32 -25.10 -6.83 17.34
CA THR A 32 -25.22 -6.63 15.89
C THR A 32 -23.86 -6.47 15.20
N ASP A 33 -22.84 -5.98 15.90
CA ASP A 33 -21.46 -5.86 15.38
C ASP A 33 -20.47 -5.96 16.55
N GLY A 34 -19.52 -6.88 16.48
CA GLY A 34 -18.58 -7.14 17.58
C GLY A 34 -17.13 -6.90 17.18
N GLU A 35 -16.50 -5.86 17.74
CA GLU A 35 -15.04 -5.77 17.78
C GLU A 35 -14.52 -6.77 18.82
N LEU A 36 -13.68 -7.71 18.39
CA LEU A 36 -13.07 -8.74 19.24
C LEU A 36 -11.56 -8.53 19.32
N GLU A 37 -10.98 -8.78 20.48
CA GLU A 37 -9.51 -8.75 20.61
C GLU A 37 -8.91 -10.05 20.07
N MET A 38 -7.82 -9.98 19.31
CA MET A 38 -7.09 -11.15 18.82
C MET A 38 -6.65 -12.04 20.01
N GLY A 39 -6.93 -13.34 19.93
CA GLY A 39 -6.71 -14.35 20.97
C GLY A 39 -7.80 -14.42 22.04
N SER A 40 -8.87 -13.64 21.91
CA SER A 40 -10.00 -13.68 22.84
C SER A 40 -10.95 -14.83 22.55
N ASN A 41 -11.68 -15.24 23.59
CA ASN A 41 -12.79 -16.16 23.46
C ASN A 41 -14.06 -15.47 23.97
N THR A 42 -15.01 -15.21 23.08
CA THR A 42 -16.20 -14.42 23.39
C THR A 42 -17.45 -15.28 23.21
N LYS A 43 -18.31 -15.25 24.23
CA LYS A 43 -19.59 -15.95 24.18
C LYS A 43 -20.59 -15.16 23.33
N ILE A 44 -21.01 -15.73 22.22
CA ILE A 44 -22.05 -15.18 21.35
C ILE A 44 -23.37 -15.87 21.67
N VAL A 45 -24.42 -15.08 21.87
CA VAL A 45 -25.79 -15.55 22.08
C VAL A 45 -26.59 -15.25 20.82
N PHE A 46 -27.32 -16.26 20.34
CA PHE A 46 -28.19 -16.15 19.19
C PHE A 46 -29.59 -16.66 19.52
N TYR A 47 -30.55 -16.15 18.77
CA TYR A 47 -31.95 -16.51 18.85
C TYR A 47 -32.41 -17.02 17.48
N ALA A 48 -33.08 -18.16 17.46
CA ALA A 48 -33.74 -18.68 16.29
C ALA A 48 -35.24 -18.65 16.52
N GLN A 49 -35.97 -18.04 15.60
CA GLN A 49 -37.43 -18.04 15.57
C GLN A 49 -37.90 -18.70 14.29
N THR A 50 -39.02 -19.41 14.36
CA THR A 50 -39.59 -20.01 13.16
C THR A 50 -41.07 -20.27 13.25
N ASN A 51 -41.73 -20.09 12.11
CA ASN A 51 -43.17 -20.31 11.95
C ASN A 51 -43.49 -21.68 11.32
N ALA A 52 -42.47 -22.42 10.86
CA ALA A 52 -42.65 -23.77 10.33
C ALA A 52 -42.88 -24.77 11.46
N THR A 53 -43.64 -25.82 11.17
CA THR A 53 -43.64 -27.03 12.00
C THR A 53 -42.73 -28.08 11.36
N TRP A 54 -41.58 -28.39 11.96
CA TRP A 54 -40.71 -29.49 11.52
C TRP A 54 -40.91 -30.71 12.43
N GLN A 55 -41.37 -31.82 11.85
CA GLN A 55 -41.47 -33.11 12.54
C GLN A 55 -40.49 -34.11 11.91
N ASN A 56 -39.77 -34.85 12.77
CA ASN A 56 -38.99 -36.04 12.41
C ASN A 56 -37.83 -35.90 11.41
N GLU A 57 -37.29 -34.70 11.20
CA GLU A 57 -36.06 -34.54 10.44
C GLU A 57 -34.85 -34.34 11.37
N ASN A 58 -33.73 -35.01 11.08
CA ASN A 58 -32.43 -34.79 11.72
C ASN A 58 -31.87 -33.43 11.26
N LEU A 59 -32.53 -32.35 11.68
CA LEU A 59 -32.16 -30.99 11.38
C LEU A 59 -31.15 -30.49 12.40
N GLN A 60 -30.05 -29.95 11.90
CA GLN A 60 -29.06 -29.26 12.71
C GLN A 60 -28.88 -27.84 12.20
N LEU A 61 -28.63 -26.94 13.13
CA LEU A 61 -28.20 -25.59 12.84
C LEU A 61 -26.67 -25.57 12.76
N GLN A 62 -26.13 -25.20 11.62
CA GLN A 62 -24.71 -24.99 11.40
C GLN A 62 -24.36 -23.49 11.51
N VAL A 63 -23.30 -23.18 12.25
CA VAL A 63 -22.68 -21.85 12.31
C VAL A 63 -21.45 -21.88 11.43
N ILE A 64 -21.34 -20.92 10.51
CA ILE A 64 -20.22 -20.85 9.58
C ILE A 64 -19.60 -19.45 9.65
N SER A 65 -18.27 -19.44 9.67
CA SER A 65 -17.47 -18.24 9.49
C SER A 65 -17.04 -18.13 8.03
N SER A 66 -17.14 -16.94 7.44
CA SER A 66 -16.64 -16.72 6.08
C SER A 66 -15.12 -16.88 5.98
N ASP A 67 -14.42 -16.61 7.08
CA ASP A 67 -12.97 -16.73 7.20
C ASP A 67 -12.63 -17.32 8.59
N GLU A 68 -12.39 -18.63 8.62
CA GLU A 68 -12.04 -19.37 9.83
C GLU A 68 -10.63 -19.03 10.35
N ASP A 69 -9.74 -18.52 9.50
CA ASP A 69 -8.41 -18.08 9.94
C ASP A 69 -8.51 -16.81 10.80
N VAL A 70 -9.56 -15.99 10.62
CA VAL A 70 -9.83 -14.77 11.40
C VAL A 70 -10.54 -15.11 12.70
N ALA A 71 -11.69 -15.77 12.63
CA ALA A 71 -12.41 -16.24 13.82
C ALA A 71 -13.24 -17.47 13.49
N TYR A 72 -13.31 -18.42 14.41
CA TYR A 72 -14.07 -19.66 14.24
C TYR A 72 -14.92 -19.99 15.48
N PRO A 73 -16.11 -20.56 15.29
CA PRO A 73 -16.95 -20.98 16.40
C PRO A 73 -16.39 -22.27 17.02
N SER A 74 -16.34 -22.36 18.35
CA SER A 74 -15.89 -23.57 19.06
C SER A 74 -16.78 -24.78 18.79
N ARG A 75 -18.04 -24.53 18.41
CA ARG A 75 -19.04 -25.54 18.06
C ARG A 75 -19.76 -25.10 16.80
N HIS A 76 -19.68 -25.94 15.77
CA HIS A 76 -20.26 -25.63 14.46
C HIS A 76 -21.71 -26.10 14.35
N PHE A 77 -22.11 -27.16 15.06
CA PHE A 77 -23.43 -27.78 14.93
C PHE A 77 -24.23 -27.72 16.23
N PHE A 78 -25.50 -27.32 16.12
CA PHE A 78 -26.46 -27.29 17.22
C PHE A 78 -27.69 -28.09 16.84
N ASP A 79 -28.08 -29.03 17.70
CA ASP A 79 -29.31 -29.79 17.50
C ASP A 79 -30.51 -28.87 17.74
N LEU A 80 -31.41 -28.79 16.75
CA LEU A 80 -32.62 -28.00 16.87
C LEU A 80 -33.59 -28.71 17.84
N PRO A 81 -34.31 -27.95 18.69
CA PRO A 81 -35.26 -28.53 19.62
C PRO A 81 -36.37 -29.26 18.85
N ARG A 82 -36.75 -30.44 19.34
CA ARG A 82 -37.91 -31.18 18.83
C ARG A 82 -39.17 -30.43 19.23
N ASN A 83 -40.14 -30.37 18.31
CA ASN A 83 -41.37 -29.54 18.29
C ASN A 83 -42.12 -29.34 19.64
N ASN A 84 -41.92 -30.20 20.64
CA ASN A 84 -42.62 -30.17 21.94
C ASN A 84 -41.91 -29.35 23.03
N SER A 85 -40.77 -28.70 22.77
CA SER A 85 -39.95 -28.04 23.81
C SER A 85 -39.63 -26.56 23.57
N MET A 86 -40.26 -25.88 22.61
CA MET A 86 -40.13 -24.42 22.44
C MET A 86 -41.24 -23.70 23.23
N PRO A 87 -40.93 -23.00 24.34
CA PRO A 87 -41.96 -22.38 25.18
C PRO A 87 -42.57 -21.10 24.56
N SER A 88 -42.02 -20.58 23.45
CA SER A 88 -42.32 -19.22 22.97
C SER A 88 -41.99 -18.94 21.49
N ASN A 89 -41.83 -19.96 20.63
CA ASN A 89 -41.31 -19.84 19.25
C ASN A 89 -39.91 -19.20 19.12
N LEU A 90 -39.22 -18.94 20.23
CA LEU A 90 -37.89 -18.34 20.28
C LEU A 90 -36.94 -19.30 20.98
N TRP A 91 -35.93 -19.78 20.26
CA TRP A 91 -34.88 -20.64 20.81
C TRP A 91 -33.60 -19.87 20.99
N GLU A 92 -33.21 -19.72 22.25
CA GLU A 92 -31.95 -19.12 22.65
C GLU A 92 -30.87 -20.19 22.80
N ASN A 93 -29.71 -19.96 22.22
CA ASN A 93 -28.53 -20.75 22.47
C ASN A 93 -27.28 -19.88 22.38
N SER A 94 -26.13 -20.44 22.78
CA SER A 94 -24.87 -19.71 22.78
C SER A 94 -23.70 -20.58 22.41
N PHE A 95 -22.69 -19.95 21.85
CA PHE A 95 -21.43 -20.59 21.51
C PHE A 95 -20.27 -19.66 21.79
N ASN A 96 -19.10 -20.27 21.96
CA ASN A 96 -17.87 -19.55 22.14
C ASN A 96 -17.25 -19.31 20.77
N LEU A 97 -16.92 -18.05 20.48
CA LEU A 97 -16.26 -17.63 19.26
C LEU A 97 -14.82 -17.29 19.60
N THR A 98 -13.87 -17.98 18.97
CA THR A 98 -12.44 -17.72 19.17
C THR A 98 -11.93 -16.84 18.04
N SER A 99 -11.37 -15.69 18.40
CA SER A 99 -10.70 -14.78 17.46
C SER A 99 -9.22 -15.15 17.34
N GLU A 100 -8.82 -15.79 16.24
CA GLU A 100 -7.45 -16.26 16.05
C GLU A 100 -6.56 -15.15 15.46
N PHE A 101 -7.07 -14.39 14.48
CA PHE A 101 -6.26 -13.50 13.66
C PHE A 101 -6.96 -12.18 13.31
N LEU A 102 -6.18 -11.12 13.03
CA LEU A 102 -6.74 -9.83 12.63
C LEU A 102 -7.44 -9.90 11.27
N GLY A 103 -8.65 -9.37 11.18
CA GLY A 103 -9.37 -9.34 9.93
C GLY A 103 -10.85 -9.05 10.09
N TYR A 104 -11.57 -9.29 9.00
CA TYR A 104 -13.01 -9.15 8.91
C TYR A 104 -13.57 -10.52 8.57
N THR A 105 -14.52 -11.00 9.36
CA THR A 105 -15.25 -12.23 9.04
C THR A 105 -16.75 -12.03 9.29
N LYS A 106 -17.56 -12.74 8.52
CA LYS A 106 -19.02 -12.78 8.64
C LYS A 106 -19.42 -14.12 9.22
N LEU A 107 -20.23 -14.09 10.27
CA LEU A 107 -20.91 -15.28 10.77
C LEU A 107 -22.32 -15.36 10.19
N TYR A 108 -22.66 -16.53 9.67
CA TYR A 108 -23.99 -16.84 9.18
C TYR A 108 -24.42 -18.21 9.67
N PHE A 109 -25.73 -18.43 9.66
CA PHE A 109 -26.35 -19.68 10.03
C PHE A 109 -26.82 -20.42 8.79
N GLN A 110 -26.71 -21.74 8.82
CA GLN A 110 -27.32 -22.62 7.82
C GLN A 110 -28.10 -23.71 8.52
N VAL A 111 -29.31 -24.00 8.05
CA VAL A 111 -30.06 -25.17 8.48
C VAL A 111 -29.68 -26.30 7.55
N VAL A 112 -29.10 -27.36 8.12
CA VAL A 112 -28.66 -28.54 7.40
C VAL A 112 -29.45 -29.76 7.84
N LYS A 113 -29.79 -30.61 6.88
CA LYS A 113 -30.33 -31.94 7.13
C LYS A 113 -29.23 -32.96 6.88
N ILE A 114 -28.99 -33.83 7.85
CA ILE A 114 -28.03 -34.92 7.72
C ILE A 114 -28.78 -36.18 7.30
N GLU A 115 -28.51 -36.64 6.07
CA GLU A 115 -29.11 -37.85 5.50
C GLU A 115 -27.98 -38.74 4.97
N ASN A 116 -27.85 -39.97 5.50
CA ASN A 116 -26.82 -40.95 5.10
C ASN A 116 -25.38 -40.36 5.03
N ASP A 117 -24.96 -39.64 6.08
CA ASP A 117 -23.66 -38.92 6.17
C ASP A 117 -23.45 -37.81 5.12
N THR A 118 -24.48 -37.46 4.34
CA THR A 118 -24.47 -36.31 3.43
C THR A 118 -25.21 -35.13 4.05
N MET A 119 -24.60 -33.95 3.99
CA MET A 119 -25.21 -32.71 4.48
C MET A 119 -25.94 -32.00 3.35
N ILE A 120 -27.25 -31.84 3.52
CA ILE A 120 -28.11 -31.12 2.59
C ILE A 120 -28.44 -29.77 3.21
N VAL A 121 -27.96 -28.68 2.59
CA VAL A 121 -28.29 -27.31 3.02
C VAL A 121 -29.73 -27.02 2.63
N LEU A 122 -30.60 -26.84 3.62
CA LEU A 122 -32.02 -26.56 3.42
C LEU A 122 -32.30 -25.06 3.39
N ASN A 123 -31.61 -24.29 4.22
CA ASN A 123 -31.75 -22.85 4.27
C ASN A 123 -30.45 -22.17 4.72
N SER A 124 -30.19 -20.97 4.21
CA SER A 124 -29.08 -20.10 4.64
C SER A 124 -29.65 -18.79 5.16
N SER A 125 -29.14 -18.31 6.29
CA SER A 125 -29.57 -17.02 6.82
C SER A 125 -29.05 -15.89 5.93
N ASP A 126 -29.94 -15.05 5.42
CA ASP A 126 -29.57 -13.79 4.77
C ASP A 126 -28.94 -12.80 5.78
N VAL A 127 -29.29 -12.95 7.06
CA VAL A 127 -28.73 -12.16 8.17
C VAL A 127 -27.36 -12.71 8.55
N HIS A 128 -26.36 -11.83 8.57
CA HIS A 128 -25.01 -12.14 9.02
C HIS A 128 -24.56 -11.18 10.14
N MET A 129 -23.75 -11.66 11.07
CA MET A 129 -23.04 -10.82 12.04
C MET A 129 -21.67 -10.48 11.48
N ASN A 130 -21.32 -9.20 11.45
CA ASN A 130 -19.96 -8.77 11.12
C ASN A 130 -19.08 -8.83 12.37
N ILE A 131 -17.95 -9.51 12.25
CA ILE A 131 -16.94 -9.59 13.29
C ILE A 131 -15.67 -8.94 12.79
N ILE A 132 -15.16 -8.03 13.62
CA ILE A 132 -13.91 -7.33 13.38
C ILE A 132 -12.95 -7.77 14.45
N VAL A 133 -11.91 -8.50 14.06
CA VAL A 133 -10.86 -8.89 15.01
C VAL A 133 -9.76 -7.84 14.98
N ILE A 134 -9.61 -7.12 16.08
CA ILE A 134 -8.60 -6.10 16.30
C ILE A 134 -7.52 -6.62 17.25
N ARG A 135 -6.33 -6.06 17.16
CA ARG A 135 -5.28 -6.33 18.14
C ARG A 135 -5.44 -5.39 19.32
N LYS A 136 -5.21 -5.90 20.53
CA LYS A 136 -5.15 -5.06 21.73
C LYS A 136 -4.10 -3.96 21.53
N PRO A 137 -4.45 -2.67 21.72
CA PRO A 137 -3.54 -1.57 21.47
C PRO A 137 -2.34 -1.66 22.41
N GLN A 138 -1.15 -1.86 21.84
CA GLN A 138 0.09 -1.92 22.62
C GLN A 138 0.81 -0.57 22.61
N LEU A 139 1.63 -0.31 23.63
CA LEU A 139 2.44 0.91 23.69
C LEU A 139 3.36 1.03 22.47
N ILE A 140 3.86 -0.10 21.97
CA ILE A 140 4.71 -0.19 20.79
C ILE A 140 4.01 0.39 19.55
N ASP A 141 2.69 0.18 19.38
CA ASP A 141 1.94 0.67 18.22
C ASP A 141 1.79 2.20 18.26
N LYS A 142 1.61 2.77 19.46
CA LYS A 142 1.61 4.23 19.63
C LYS A 142 2.97 4.82 19.32
N ILE A 143 4.04 4.20 19.82
CA ILE A 143 5.42 4.59 19.50
C ILE A 143 5.63 4.56 17.99
N PHE A 144 5.17 3.50 17.30
CA PHE A 144 5.28 3.40 15.85
C PHE A 144 4.67 4.57 15.11
N VAL A 145 3.39 4.84 15.39
CA VAL A 145 2.62 5.84 14.65
C VAL A 145 3.23 7.22 14.87
N ILE A 146 3.65 7.52 16.10
CA ILE A 146 4.36 8.76 16.43
C ILE A 146 5.71 8.83 15.72
N SER A 147 6.51 7.77 15.75
CA SER A 147 7.81 7.72 15.06
C SER A 147 7.67 7.91 13.54
N VAL A 148 6.70 7.23 12.92
CA VAL A 148 6.41 7.38 11.48
C VAL A 148 5.99 8.82 11.17
N ALA A 149 5.11 9.43 11.97
CA ALA A 149 4.72 10.83 11.77
C ALA A 149 5.90 11.79 11.87
N ILE A 150 6.75 11.63 12.88
CA ILE A 150 7.93 12.48 13.09
C ILE A 150 8.91 12.31 11.95
N LEU A 151 9.26 11.07 11.59
CA LEU A 151 10.22 10.81 10.52
C LEU A 151 9.69 11.29 9.16
N MET A 152 8.40 11.08 8.85
CA MET A 152 7.80 11.62 7.63
C MET A 152 7.83 13.14 7.61
N SER A 153 7.49 13.79 8.73
CA SER A 153 7.57 15.25 8.82
C SER A 153 8.99 15.74 8.55
N ILE A 154 10.01 15.10 9.14
CA ILE A 154 11.40 15.46 8.91
C ILE A 154 11.80 15.24 7.45
N ILE A 155 11.41 14.13 6.82
CA ILE A 155 11.70 13.88 5.41
C ILE A 155 11.06 14.92 4.51
N PHE A 156 9.79 15.26 4.74
CA PHE A 156 9.08 16.24 3.93
C PHE A 156 9.63 17.66 4.13
N ILE A 157 10.07 18.02 5.35
CA ILE A 157 10.83 19.27 5.56
C ILE A 157 12.12 19.24 4.74
N ASN A 158 12.91 18.17 4.81
CA ASN A 158 14.16 18.06 4.04
C ASN A 158 13.92 18.07 2.53
N LEU A 159 12.82 17.46 2.07
CA LEU A 159 12.41 17.51 0.67
C LEU A 159 12.05 18.94 0.26
N GLY A 160 11.31 19.67 1.11
CA GLY A 160 11.00 21.09 0.89
C GLY A 160 12.25 21.95 0.81
N CYS A 161 13.24 21.67 1.67
CA CYS A 161 14.57 22.29 1.64
C CYS A 161 15.35 22.00 0.35
N ALA A 162 15.06 20.87 -0.30
CA ALA A 162 15.71 20.43 -1.54
C ALA A 162 15.03 20.96 -2.81
N ILE A 163 13.86 21.62 -2.71
CA ILE A 163 13.18 22.20 -3.86
C ILE A 163 14.03 23.35 -4.42
N ASP A 164 14.47 23.20 -5.66
CA ASP A 164 15.14 24.23 -6.44
C ASP A 164 14.16 24.78 -7.49
N VAL A 165 13.75 26.05 -7.31
CA VAL A 165 12.72 26.70 -8.12
C VAL A 165 13.25 26.97 -9.53
N GLU A 166 14.53 27.29 -9.66
CA GLU A 166 15.20 27.52 -10.93
C GLU A 166 15.26 26.22 -11.74
N GLN A 167 15.60 25.10 -11.12
CA GLN A 167 15.55 23.78 -11.77
C GLN A 167 14.12 23.39 -12.16
N LEU A 168 13.14 23.66 -11.30
CA LEU A 168 11.73 23.40 -11.59
C LEU A 168 11.27 24.22 -12.82
N LYS A 169 11.66 25.50 -12.89
CA LYS A 169 11.33 26.39 -14.02
C LYS A 169 12.00 25.94 -15.32
N GLN A 170 13.24 25.44 -15.24
CA GLN A 170 13.93 24.86 -16.40
C GLN A 170 13.25 23.57 -16.87
N SER A 171 12.78 22.75 -15.95
CA SER A 171 12.02 21.52 -16.24
C SER A 171 10.74 21.81 -17.03
N VAL A 172 10.00 22.86 -16.64
CA VAL A 172 8.82 23.32 -17.38
C VAL A 172 9.16 23.78 -18.82
N ARG A 173 10.39 24.28 -19.06
CA ARG A 173 10.85 24.64 -20.42
C ARG A 173 11.24 23.42 -21.26
N LYS A 174 11.56 22.29 -20.64
CA LYS A 174 11.87 21.01 -21.32
C LYS A 174 10.89 19.92 -20.84
N PRO A 175 9.60 20.02 -21.20
CA PRO A 175 8.54 19.27 -20.53
C PRO A 175 8.47 17.80 -20.93
N ILE A 176 9.25 17.34 -21.91
CA ILE A 176 9.14 15.98 -22.46
C ILE A 176 9.36 14.94 -21.36
N ALA A 177 10.47 15.02 -20.61
CA ALA A 177 10.73 14.06 -19.56
C ALA A 177 9.70 14.14 -18.40
N PRO A 178 9.41 15.31 -17.80
CA PRO A 178 8.35 15.41 -16.79
C PRO A 178 6.99 14.86 -17.25
N ALA A 179 6.55 15.18 -18.47
CA ALA A 179 5.27 14.72 -19.01
C ALA A 179 5.23 13.20 -19.20
N VAL A 180 6.32 12.61 -19.70
CA VAL A 180 6.45 11.15 -19.85
C VAL A 180 6.43 10.48 -18.48
N SER A 181 7.06 11.10 -17.48
CA SER A 181 7.14 10.56 -16.12
C SER A 181 5.76 10.58 -15.48
N PHE A 182 5.05 11.71 -15.60
CA PHE A 182 3.66 11.83 -15.16
C PHE A 182 2.76 10.76 -15.80
N PHE A 183 2.89 10.54 -17.11
CA PHE A 183 2.11 9.52 -17.81
C PHE A 183 2.41 8.10 -17.30
N ALA A 184 3.69 7.75 -17.15
CA ALA A 184 4.10 6.45 -16.62
C ALA A 184 3.64 6.24 -15.16
N GLN A 185 3.92 7.21 -14.30
CA GLN A 185 3.80 7.11 -12.85
C GLN A 185 2.38 7.35 -12.34
N PHE A 186 1.64 8.30 -12.91
CA PHE A 186 0.33 8.71 -12.41
C PHE A 186 -0.84 8.33 -13.32
N LEU A 187 -0.59 7.76 -14.51
CA LEU A 187 -1.67 7.20 -15.33
C LEU A 187 -1.56 5.68 -15.47
N ILE A 188 -0.43 5.17 -15.95
CA ILE A 188 -0.30 3.72 -16.20
C ILE A 188 -0.22 2.94 -14.88
N LEU A 189 0.69 3.32 -13.98
CA LEU A 189 0.96 2.53 -12.77
C LEU A 189 -0.25 2.44 -11.80
N PRO A 190 -1.05 3.49 -11.58
CA PRO A 190 -2.29 3.40 -10.80
C PRO A 190 -3.31 2.40 -11.36
N ILE A 191 -3.48 2.40 -12.69
CA ILE A 191 -4.40 1.48 -13.37
C ILE A 191 -3.90 0.04 -13.21
N LEU A 192 -2.61 -0.19 -13.46
CA LEU A 192 -2.02 -1.53 -13.31
C LEU A 192 -2.07 -2.01 -11.86
N SER A 193 -1.77 -1.16 -10.88
CA SER A 193 -1.81 -1.53 -9.48
C SER A 193 -3.20 -1.94 -9.02
N PHE A 194 -4.25 -1.27 -9.51
CA PHE A 194 -5.64 -1.67 -9.28
C PHE A 194 -5.97 -3.06 -9.86
N PHE A 195 -5.52 -3.35 -11.09
CA PHE A 195 -5.77 -4.66 -11.70
C PHE A 195 -4.95 -5.77 -11.02
N TYR A 196 -3.69 -5.51 -10.69
CA TYR A 196 -2.86 -6.46 -9.93
C TYR A 196 -3.44 -6.73 -8.54
N ALA A 197 -3.96 -5.70 -7.87
CA ALA A 197 -4.63 -5.85 -6.59
C ALA A 197 -5.77 -6.86 -6.69
N LYS A 198 -6.68 -6.67 -7.66
CA LYS A 198 -7.82 -7.56 -7.87
C LYS A 198 -7.41 -8.98 -8.30
N LEU A 199 -6.38 -9.10 -9.12
CA LEU A 199 -5.93 -10.39 -9.64
C LEU A 199 -5.22 -11.22 -8.56
N ILE A 200 -4.33 -10.61 -7.78
CA ILE A 200 -3.51 -11.31 -6.78
C ILE A 200 -4.32 -11.57 -5.50
N PHE A 201 -5.18 -10.62 -5.12
CA PHE A 201 -5.92 -10.65 -3.85
C PHE A 201 -7.43 -10.54 -4.04
N PRO A 202 -8.10 -11.45 -4.78
CA PRO A 202 -9.54 -11.35 -5.07
C PRO A 202 -10.40 -11.27 -3.79
N ASN A 203 -9.98 -11.96 -2.73
CA ASN A 203 -10.75 -12.10 -1.49
C ASN A 203 -10.24 -11.21 -0.33
N SER A 204 -9.18 -10.40 -0.54
CA SER A 204 -8.58 -9.62 0.54
C SER A 204 -8.50 -8.13 0.21
N VAL A 205 -9.51 -7.38 0.67
CA VAL A 205 -9.64 -5.94 0.41
C VAL A 205 -8.49 -5.15 1.03
N SER A 206 -8.04 -5.52 2.23
CA SER A 206 -6.88 -4.87 2.86
C SER A 206 -5.61 -5.02 2.03
N MET A 207 -5.37 -6.20 1.44
CA MET A 207 -4.20 -6.42 0.58
C MET A 207 -4.32 -5.68 -0.74
N GLN A 208 -5.54 -5.61 -1.30
CA GLN A 208 -5.81 -4.78 -2.48
C GLN A 208 -5.49 -3.30 -2.23
N LEU A 209 -5.94 -2.76 -1.09
CA LEU A 209 -5.67 -1.38 -0.69
C LEU A 209 -4.17 -1.14 -0.50
N GLY A 210 -3.45 -2.06 0.14
CA GLY A 210 -1.99 -1.97 0.31
C GLY A 210 -1.24 -1.85 -1.02
N LEU A 211 -1.61 -2.68 -2.00
CA LEU A 211 -0.98 -2.66 -3.32
C LEU A 211 -1.38 -1.42 -4.14
N PHE A 212 -2.65 -1.05 -4.10
CA PHE A 212 -3.17 0.13 -4.78
C PHE A 212 -2.54 1.43 -4.25
N PHE A 213 -2.50 1.62 -2.92
CA PHE A 213 -1.87 2.81 -2.32
C PHE A 213 -0.38 2.90 -2.64
N THR A 214 0.30 1.76 -2.78
CA THR A 214 1.70 1.73 -3.21
C THR A 214 1.87 2.16 -4.66
N GLY A 215 0.99 1.71 -5.56
CA GLY A 215 1.06 2.04 -6.99
C GLY A 215 0.58 3.45 -7.37
N ILE A 216 -0.17 4.14 -6.49
CA ILE A 216 -0.54 5.57 -6.67
C ILE A 216 0.44 6.53 -5.98
N SER A 217 1.42 6.00 -5.25
CA SER A 217 2.47 6.82 -4.62
C SER A 217 3.43 7.36 -5.67
N PRO A 218 4.14 8.48 -5.41
CA PRO A 218 5.16 9.00 -6.33
C PRO A 218 6.44 8.16 -6.31
N GLY A 219 7.39 8.52 -7.18
CA GLY A 219 8.76 8.04 -7.12
C GLY A 219 9.42 8.27 -5.76
N GLY A 220 10.27 7.33 -5.33
CA GLY A 220 10.95 7.35 -4.04
C GLY A 220 12.36 7.94 -4.10
N GLY A 221 12.79 8.68 -3.07
CA GLY A 221 14.07 9.40 -3.06
C GLY A 221 15.35 8.55 -3.22
N ALA A 222 15.26 7.22 -3.09
CA ALA A 222 16.35 6.31 -3.41
C ALA A 222 16.68 6.26 -4.92
N SER A 223 15.77 6.73 -5.79
CA SER A 223 15.97 6.80 -7.25
C SER A 223 17.18 7.63 -7.65
N SER A 224 17.46 8.71 -6.93
CA SER A 224 18.62 9.57 -7.18
C SER A 224 19.96 8.85 -6.98
N VAL A 225 20.04 7.99 -5.95
CA VAL A 225 21.24 7.19 -5.64
C VAL A 225 21.43 6.10 -6.69
N TRP A 226 20.36 5.39 -7.05
CA TRP A 226 20.41 4.35 -8.06
C TRP A 226 20.68 4.88 -9.47
N SER A 227 20.13 6.05 -9.80
CA SER A 227 20.47 6.77 -11.03
C SER A 227 21.97 7.05 -11.10
N LEU A 228 22.57 7.58 -10.04
CA LEU A 228 24.02 7.80 -9.99
C LEU A 228 24.80 6.48 -10.16
N LEU A 229 24.43 5.41 -9.45
CA LEU A 229 25.13 4.12 -9.52
C LEU A 229 25.07 3.48 -10.92
N LEU A 230 24.02 3.79 -11.68
CA LEU A 230 23.79 3.26 -13.02
C LEU A 230 24.18 4.24 -14.15
N ASP A 231 24.91 5.33 -13.86
CA ASP A 231 25.31 6.39 -14.82
C ASP A 231 24.13 7.11 -15.49
N GLY A 232 23.02 7.26 -14.76
CA GLY A 232 21.88 8.07 -15.14
C GLY A 232 22.06 9.57 -14.86
N ASN A 233 21.15 10.38 -15.39
CA ASN A 233 21.09 11.81 -15.13
C ASN A 233 20.49 12.11 -13.73
N ILE A 234 21.38 12.37 -12.77
CA ILE A 234 21.02 12.64 -11.37
C ILE A 234 20.14 13.88 -11.23
N ASN A 235 20.45 14.95 -11.98
CA ASN A 235 19.69 16.19 -11.93
C ASN A 235 18.26 15.96 -12.40
N LEU A 236 18.09 15.17 -13.47
CA LEU A 236 16.76 14.77 -13.93
C LEU A 236 16.02 13.95 -12.88
N SER A 237 16.65 12.94 -12.26
CA SER A 237 16.00 12.12 -11.23
C SER A 237 15.51 12.97 -10.04
N ILE A 238 16.33 13.90 -9.54
CA ILE A 238 15.93 14.80 -8.43
C ILE A 238 14.73 15.66 -8.84
N VAL A 239 14.74 16.20 -10.06
CA VAL A 239 13.65 17.01 -10.59
C VAL A 239 12.36 16.19 -10.74
N LEU A 240 12.45 14.97 -11.28
CA LEU A 240 11.29 14.08 -11.45
C LEU A 240 10.72 13.65 -10.10
N THR A 241 11.54 13.29 -9.11
CA THR A 241 11.06 12.96 -7.76
C THR A 241 10.36 14.14 -7.11
N THR A 242 10.90 15.35 -7.27
CA THR A 242 10.34 16.58 -6.70
C THR A 242 8.99 16.91 -7.34
N ILE A 243 8.93 16.95 -8.67
CA ILE A 243 7.70 17.20 -9.43
C ILE A 243 6.67 16.12 -9.10
N GLY A 244 7.06 14.84 -9.15
CA GLY A 244 6.17 13.73 -8.88
C GLY A 244 5.62 13.76 -7.46
N THR A 245 6.42 14.15 -6.47
CA THR A 245 5.91 14.30 -5.10
C THR A 245 4.86 15.41 -4.99
N LEU A 246 5.08 16.55 -5.65
CA LEU A 246 4.10 17.64 -5.69
C LEU A 246 2.81 17.22 -6.41
N GLU A 247 2.93 16.54 -7.55
CA GLU A 247 1.80 16.01 -8.32
C GLU A 247 1.01 14.97 -7.52
N SER A 248 1.69 14.17 -6.69
CA SER A 248 1.06 13.11 -5.89
C SER A 248 -0.02 13.63 -4.94
N PHE A 249 0.11 14.85 -4.42
CA PHE A 249 -0.91 15.41 -3.52
C PHE A 249 -2.26 15.62 -4.20
N ILE A 250 -2.26 15.77 -5.53
CA ILE A 250 -3.48 15.88 -6.34
C ILE A 250 -3.88 14.50 -6.88
N MET A 251 -2.91 13.72 -7.35
CA MET A 251 -3.18 12.44 -8.01
C MET A 251 -3.60 11.33 -7.05
N ILE A 252 -3.06 11.26 -5.84
CA ILE A 252 -3.46 10.28 -4.82
C ILE A 252 -4.96 10.38 -4.49
N PRO A 253 -5.50 11.54 -4.06
CA PRO A 253 -6.93 11.64 -3.75
C PRO A 253 -7.79 11.43 -5.00
N PHE A 254 -7.36 11.90 -6.16
CA PHE A 254 -8.05 11.63 -7.44
C PHE A 254 -8.22 10.13 -7.68
N TRP A 255 -7.16 9.34 -7.60
CA TRP A 255 -7.21 7.90 -7.83
C TRP A 255 -8.00 7.17 -6.75
N ILE A 256 -7.95 7.62 -5.50
CA ILE A 256 -8.77 7.03 -4.43
C ILE A 256 -10.27 7.25 -4.71
N VAL A 257 -10.67 8.43 -5.18
CA VAL A 257 -12.07 8.70 -5.55
C VAL A 257 -12.47 7.88 -6.78
N PHE A 258 -11.60 7.79 -7.78
CA PHE A 258 -11.90 7.17 -9.06
C PHE A 258 -11.88 5.63 -9.03
N LEU A 259 -10.77 5.03 -8.60
CA LEU A 259 -10.60 3.57 -8.50
C LEU A 259 -10.68 3.04 -7.07
N GLY A 260 -10.13 3.76 -6.09
CA GLY A 260 -10.09 3.31 -4.69
C GLY A 260 -11.48 3.02 -4.13
N LYS A 261 -12.48 3.87 -4.43
CA LYS A 261 -13.89 3.68 -4.04
C LYS A 261 -14.43 2.30 -4.43
N ARG A 262 -13.98 1.73 -5.55
CA ARG A 262 -14.39 0.38 -5.98
C ARG A 262 -13.80 -0.71 -5.09
N ILE A 263 -12.55 -0.55 -4.63
CA ILE A 263 -11.92 -1.50 -3.69
C ILE A 263 -12.64 -1.42 -2.33
N PHE A 264 -12.86 -0.21 -1.81
CA PHE A 264 -13.56 0.01 -0.55
C PHE A 264 -15.01 -0.53 -0.57
N SER A 265 -15.74 -0.32 -1.66
CA SER A 265 -17.12 -0.80 -1.81
C SER A 265 -17.23 -2.33 -1.81
N VAL A 266 -16.22 -3.05 -2.30
CA VAL A 266 -16.22 -4.52 -2.26
C VAL A 266 -16.05 -5.04 -0.83
N GLY A 267 -15.32 -4.31 0.00
CA GLY A 267 -15.15 -4.65 1.42
C GLY A 267 -16.23 -4.11 2.34
N GLU A 268 -17.31 -3.55 1.81
CA GLU A 268 -18.36 -2.87 2.59
C GLU A 268 -17.81 -1.78 3.53
N MET A 269 -16.64 -1.23 3.20
CA MET A 269 -15.97 -0.20 3.99
C MET A 269 -16.25 1.18 3.41
N PRO A 270 -16.68 2.16 4.22
CA PRO A 270 -16.77 3.54 3.76
C PRO A 270 -15.37 4.09 3.48
N VAL A 271 -15.23 4.86 2.40
CA VAL A 271 -13.96 5.53 2.08
C VAL A 271 -13.73 6.66 3.10
N PRO A 272 -12.60 6.67 3.85
CA PRO A 272 -12.36 7.66 4.89
C PRO A 272 -11.80 8.97 4.29
N TYR A 273 -12.59 9.65 3.45
CA TYR A 273 -12.16 10.87 2.73
C TYR A 273 -11.58 11.95 3.64
N SER A 274 -12.19 12.17 4.81
CA SER A 274 -11.71 13.15 5.81
C SER A 274 -10.31 12.82 6.30
N ARG A 275 -10.02 11.55 6.62
CA ARG A 275 -8.71 11.11 7.10
C ARG A 275 -7.65 11.11 6.00
N ILE A 276 -8.04 10.78 4.77
CA ILE A 276 -7.16 10.88 3.60
C ILE A 276 -6.77 12.34 3.37
N GLY A 277 -7.74 13.26 3.39
CA GLY A 277 -7.49 14.70 3.26
C GLY A 277 -6.58 15.23 4.36
N SER A 278 -6.84 14.87 5.63
CA SER A 278 -5.98 15.27 6.74
C SER A 278 -4.56 14.72 6.63
N SER A 279 -4.40 13.48 6.12
CA SER A 279 -3.08 12.87 5.92
C SER A 279 -2.28 13.61 4.84
N ILE A 280 -2.91 13.99 3.74
CA ILE A 280 -2.27 14.80 2.69
C ILE A 280 -1.86 16.17 3.23
N ILE A 281 -2.76 16.85 3.96
CA ILE A 281 -2.45 18.14 4.60
C ILE A 281 -1.28 17.99 5.58
N ALA A 282 -1.24 16.90 6.35
CA ALA A 282 -0.16 16.62 7.30
C ALA A 282 1.20 16.40 6.62
N LEU A 283 1.24 16.03 5.33
CA LEU A 283 2.48 15.96 4.53
C LEU A 283 2.81 17.28 3.85
N ILE A 284 1.81 18.06 3.42
CA ILE A 284 2.01 19.38 2.79
C ILE A 284 2.57 20.40 3.79
N ILE A 285 2.08 20.42 5.03
CA ILE A 285 2.55 21.36 6.06
C ILE A 285 4.09 21.29 6.26
N PRO A 286 4.70 20.13 6.56
CA PRO A 286 6.15 20.04 6.71
C PRO A 286 6.90 20.38 5.42
N LEU A 287 6.35 20.04 4.26
CA LEU A 287 6.95 20.43 2.98
C LEU A 287 7.02 21.95 2.80
N CYS A 288 5.92 22.65 3.08
CA CYS A 288 5.87 24.12 3.04
C CYS A 288 6.85 24.74 4.04
N ILE A 289 6.96 24.18 5.25
CA ILE A 289 7.95 24.62 6.24
C ILE A 289 9.37 24.46 5.68
N GLY A 290 9.69 23.30 5.08
CA GLY A 290 10.97 23.07 4.43
C GLY A 290 11.28 24.07 3.32
N TYR A 291 10.30 24.35 2.46
CA TYR A 291 10.45 25.34 1.40
C TYR A 291 10.66 26.76 1.95
N CYS A 292 9.97 27.14 3.04
CA CYS A 292 10.23 28.40 3.72
C CYS A 292 11.67 28.46 4.28
N ILE A 293 12.17 27.36 4.88
CA ILE A 293 13.56 27.28 5.35
C ILE A 293 14.54 27.44 4.19
N GLN A 294 14.27 26.82 3.04
CA GLN A 294 15.06 26.99 1.81
C GLN A 294 15.19 28.48 1.45
N ARG A 295 14.06 29.19 1.47
CA ARG A 295 13.97 30.58 1.02
C ARG A 295 14.59 31.58 1.99
N PHE A 296 14.36 31.40 3.28
CA PHE A 296 14.78 32.37 4.31
C PHE A 296 16.12 32.01 4.98
N MET A 297 16.51 30.74 4.97
CA MET A 297 17.69 30.23 5.69
C MET A 297 18.51 29.25 4.82
N PRO A 298 19.08 29.70 3.68
CA PRO A 298 19.75 28.83 2.72
C PRO A 298 20.94 28.05 3.29
N ARG A 299 21.61 28.59 4.32
CA ARG A 299 22.69 27.89 5.05
C ARG A 299 22.18 26.65 5.78
N VAL A 300 21.02 26.75 6.43
CA VAL A 300 20.36 25.62 7.12
C VAL A 300 19.85 24.61 6.09
N SER A 301 19.23 25.10 5.02
CA SER A 301 18.74 24.26 3.93
C SER A 301 19.82 23.33 3.39
N ARG A 302 21.04 23.84 3.15
CA ARG A 302 22.17 23.03 2.65
C ARG A 302 22.56 21.89 3.60
N VAL A 303 22.50 22.12 4.91
CA VAL A 303 22.77 21.09 5.91
C VAL A 303 21.64 20.05 5.91
N MET A 304 20.38 20.51 5.88
CA MET A 304 19.20 19.65 5.84
C MET A 304 19.21 18.74 4.60
N THR A 305 19.39 19.29 3.40
CA THR A 305 19.46 18.51 2.15
C THR A 305 20.57 17.46 2.17
N ARG A 306 21.69 17.71 2.86
CA ARG A 306 22.78 16.73 3.03
C ARG A 306 22.38 15.55 3.92
N ILE A 307 21.53 15.78 4.91
CA ILE A 307 21.03 14.76 5.85
C ILE A 307 19.87 13.95 5.24
N LEU A 308 19.20 14.47 4.20
CA LEU A 308 18.05 13.81 3.56
C LEU A 308 18.34 12.35 3.15
N LYS A 309 19.48 12.09 2.51
CA LYS A 309 19.84 10.74 2.02
C LYS A 309 20.00 9.71 3.16
N PRO A 310 20.87 9.92 4.16
CA PRO A 310 21.00 8.97 5.27
C PRO A 310 19.70 8.85 6.08
N LEU A 311 18.92 9.93 6.19
CA LEU A 311 17.65 9.92 6.93
C LEU A 311 16.56 9.09 6.22
N SER A 312 16.48 9.17 4.89
CA SER A 312 15.57 8.34 4.10
C SER A 312 15.91 6.84 4.23
N SER A 313 17.20 6.49 4.15
CA SER A 313 17.64 5.11 4.39
C SER A 313 17.34 4.65 5.82
N CYS A 314 17.57 5.52 6.81
CA CYS A 314 17.26 5.24 8.22
C CYS A 314 15.76 4.96 8.42
N LEU A 315 14.87 5.75 7.81
CA LEU A 315 13.43 5.51 7.85
C LEU A 315 13.06 4.15 7.27
N ILE A 316 13.59 3.79 6.11
CA ILE A 316 13.27 2.50 5.47
C ILE A 316 13.69 1.34 6.38
N ILE A 317 14.91 1.40 6.91
CA ILE A 317 15.42 0.39 7.86
C ILE A 317 14.54 0.35 9.11
N PHE A 318 14.18 1.52 9.68
CA PHE A 318 13.29 1.62 10.83
C PHE A 318 11.93 0.98 10.54
N ILE A 319 11.29 1.30 9.40
CA ILE A 319 10.02 0.72 8.99
C ILE A 319 10.15 -0.79 8.83
N ILE A 320 11.20 -1.30 8.17
CA ILE A 320 11.38 -2.74 7.97
C ILE A 320 11.57 -3.46 9.31
N ILE A 321 12.48 -2.99 10.16
CA ILE A 321 12.74 -3.58 11.48
C ILE A 321 11.46 -3.54 12.30
N PHE A 322 10.81 -2.38 12.35
CA PHE A 322 9.63 -2.20 13.18
C PHE A 322 8.43 -2.99 12.66
N ALA A 323 8.18 -2.99 11.35
CA ALA A 323 7.14 -3.79 10.74
C ALA A 323 7.40 -5.28 11.00
N THR A 324 8.65 -5.73 10.89
CA THR A 324 9.05 -7.11 11.23
C THR A 324 8.77 -7.42 12.70
N VAL A 325 9.17 -6.55 13.63
CA VAL A 325 9.04 -6.77 15.09
C VAL A 325 7.59 -6.73 15.54
N THR A 326 6.82 -5.73 15.11
CA THR A 326 5.42 -5.60 15.54
C THR A 326 4.48 -6.55 14.82
N ASN A 327 4.89 -7.05 13.67
CA ASN A 327 4.08 -7.94 12.86
C ASN A 327 4.73 -9.31 12.63
N LEU A 328 5.44 -9.84 13.63
CA LEU A 328 5.97 -11.21 13.56
C LEU A 328 4.86 -12.24 13.24
N TYR A 329 3.63 -11.97 13.71
CA TYR A 329 2.45 -12.79 13.40
C TYR A 329 2.00 -12.65 11.93
N LEU A 330 2.25 -11.52 11.25
CA LEU A 330 1.97 -11.34 9.82
C LEU A 330 2.90 -12.17 8.94
N PHE A 331 4.03 -12.71 9.44
CA PHE A 331 4.80 -13.72 8.70
C PHE A 331 3.96 -14.98 8.41
N LYS A 332 2.93 -15.29 9.22
CA LYS A 332 1.98 -16.36 8.89
C LYS A 332 1.20 -16.08 7.59
N ILE A 333 0.91 -14.80 7.29
CA ILE A 333 0.28 -14.40 6.01
C ILE A 333 1.31 -14.18 4.90
N PHE A 334 2.62 -14.22 5.19
CA PHE A 334 3.66 -13.93 4.20
C PHE A 334 3.75 -15.07 3.18
N SER A 335 2.83 -15.02 2.23
CA SER A 335 2.64 -15.97 1.16
C SER A 335 3.44 -15.55 -0.06
N TRP A 336 3.69 -16.49 -0.97
CA TRP A 336 4.26 -16.22 -2.29
C TRP A 336 3.50 -15.10 -3.04
N LYS A 337 2.19 -14.95 -2.79
CA LYS A 337 1.36 -13.86 -3.34
C LYS A 337 1.86 -12.48 -2.92
N ILE A 338 2.31 -12.31 -1.68
CA ILE A 338 2.86 -11.04 -1.16
C ILE A 338 4.19 -10.72 -1.82
N ILE A 339 5.05 -11.72 -2.02
CA ILE A 339 6.31 -11.57 -2.74
C ILE A 339 6.06 -11.13 -4.18
N VAL A 340 5.14 -11.79 -4.87
CA VAL A 340 4.75 -11.44 -6.25
C VAL A 340 4.15 -10.03 -6.30
N ALA A 341 3.27 -9.67 -5.36
CA ALA A 341 2.72 -8.32 -5.27
C ALA A 341 3.80 -7.26 -4.99
N GLY A 342 4.77 -7.59 -4.14
CA GLY A 342 5.93 -6.75 -3.85
C GLY A 342 6.81 -6.52 -5.09
N ALA A 343 6.98 -7.54 -5.93
CA ALA A 343 7.80 -7.46 -7.14
C ALA A 343 7.08 -6.78 -8.31
N VAL A 344 5.78 -7.04 -8.50
CA VAL A 344 5.07 -6.64 -9.72
C VAL A 344 5.05 -5.13 -9.93
N ILE A 345 4.83 -4.34 -8.87
CA ILE A 345 4.79 -2.87 -8.98
C ILE A 345 6.13 -2.27 -9.39
N PRO A 346 7.24 -2.47 -8.65
CA PRO A 346 8.51 -1.85 -9.03
C PRO A 346 9.03 -2.37 -10.37
N TRP A 347 8.84 -3.66 -10.67
CA TRP A 347 9.38 -4.25 -11.89
C TRP A 347 8.63 -3.80 -13.14
N THR A 348 7.30 -3.69 -13.05
CA THR A 348 6.51 -3.08 -14.12
C THR A 348 6.80 -1.59 -14.23
N GLY A 349 7.01 -0.89 -13.12
CA GLY A 349 7.47 0.51 -13.11
C GLY A 349 8.79 0.70 -13.85
N TYR A 350 9.81 -0.14 -13.62
CA TYR A 350 11.06 -0.11 -14.39
C TYR A 350 10.79 -0.33 -15.89
N LEU A 351 9.98 -1.33 -16.23
CA LEU A 351 9.67 -1.64 -17.62
C LEU A 351 8.95 -0.49 -18.33
N ILE A 352 7.95 0.11 -17.68
CA ILE A 352 7.18 1.24 -18.21
C ILE A 352 8.06 2.47 -18.35
N GLY A 353 8.89 2.76 -17.34
CA GLY A 353 9.87 3.85 -17.39
C GLY A 353 10.84 3.70 -18.56
N LEU A 354 11.37 2.48 -18.78
CA LEU A 354 12.25 2.18 -19.92
C LEU A 354 11.53 2.35 -21.26
N ILE A 355 10.35 1.76 -21.42
CA ILE A 355 9.60 1.82 -22.68
C ILE A 355 9.19 3.26 -22.99
N SER A 356 8.59 3.96 -22.03
CA SER A 356 8.09 5.31 -22.22
C SER A 356 9.19 6.33 -22.52
N SER A 357 10.33 6.27 -21.82
CA SER A 357 11.48 7.13 -22.09
C SER A 357 12.18 6.82 -23.42
N THR A 358 12.21 5.55 -23.82
CA THR A 358 12.75 5.14 -25.13
C THR A 358 11.86 5.61 -26.28
N LEU A 359 10.54 5.48 -26.15
CA LEU A 359 9.57 5.97 -27.15
C LEU A 359 9.59 7.50 -27.26
N ALA A 360 9.90 8.20 -26.17
CA ALA A 360 10.12 9.64 -26.16
C ALA A 360 11.49 10.07 -26.68
N CYS A 361 12.32 9.13 -27.15
CA CYS A 361 13.65 9.37 -27.71
C CYS A 361 14.59 10.14 -26.77
N LEU A 362 14.52 9.89 -25.47
CA LEU A 362 15.38 10.55 -24.49
C LEU A 362 16.84 10.05 -24.60
N PRO A 363 17.84 10.86 -24.22
CA PRO A 363 19.24 10.43 -24.11
C PRO A 363 19.39 9.23 -23.16
N ARG A 364 20.42 8.39 -23.36
CA ARG A 364 20.64 7.17 -22.56
C ARG A 364 20.66 7.43 -21.04
N ALA A 365 21.34 8.48 -20.60
CA ALA A 365 21.40 8.84 -19.18
C ALA A 365 20.01 9.20 -18.61
N ASP A 366 19.18 9.87 -19.41
CA ASP A 366 17.82 10.24 -19.03
C ASP A 366 16.89 9.03 -19.03
N ILE A 367 17.04 8.09 -19.98
CA ILE A 367 16.32 6.81 -20.01
C ILE A 367 16.61 6.00 -18.75
N ILE A 368 17.88 5.91 -18.32
CA ILE A 368 18.27 5.19 -17.09
C ILE A 368 17.60 5.83 -15.88
N SER A 369 17.67 7.15 -15.75
CA SER A 369 17.04 7.86 -14.64
C SER A 369 15.51 7.73 -14.64
N MET A 370 14.87 7.80 -15.80
CA MET A 370 13.44 7.54 -15.95
C MET A 370 13.04 6.14 -15.54
N THR A 371 13.79 5.14 -16.01
CA THR A 371 13.58 3.74 -15.68
C THR A 371 13.61 3.56 -14.17
N VAL A 372 14.69 4.03 -13.52
CA VAL A 372 14.86 3.93 -12.07
C VAL A 372 13.76 4.69 -11.32
N GLU A 373 13.44 5.92 -11.75
CA GLU A 373 12.41 6.76 -11.12
C GLU A 373 11.03 6.10 -11.13
N SER A 374 10.61 5.52 -12.26
CA SER A 374 9.29 4.89 -12.38
C SER A 374 9.17 3.57 -11.61
N GLY A 375 10.27 2.85 -11.37
CA GLY A 375 10.20 1.61 -10.60
C GLY A 375 10.33 1.81 -9.10
N ILE A 376 11.15 2.76 -8.65
CA ILE A 376 11.30 3.02 -7.22
C ILE A 376 10.10 3.83 -6.71
N GLN A 377 9.23 3.19 -5.95
CA GLN A 377 8.07 3.84 -5.34
C GLN A 377 8.38 4.41 -3.95
N ASN A 378 7.71 5.49 -3.59
CA ASN A 378 7.75 6.03 -2.22
C ASN A 378 6.83 5.23 -1.30
N THR A 379 7.32 4.06 -0.86
CA THR A 379 6.61 3.19 0.08
C THR A 379 6.33 3.86 1.43
N GLY A 380 7.13 4.87 1.78
CA GLY A 380 6.91 5.70 2.95
C GLY A 380 5.57 6.44 2.92
N ILE A 381 5.28 7.13 1.82
CA ILE A 381 3.99 7.82 1.63
C ILE A 381 2.83 6.82 1.68
N ALA A 382 2.98 5.67 1.01
CA ALA A 382 1.96 4.62 1.04
C ALA A 382 1.64 4.17 2.47
N ILE A 383 2.67 3.84 3.27
CA ILE A 383 2.53 3.40 4.66
C ILE A 383 1.90 4.50 5.52
N PHE A 384 2.37 5.74 5.38
CA PHE A 384 1.81 6.88 6.11
C PHE A 384 0.33 7.05 5.79
N MET A 385 -0.03 7.08 4.50
CA MET A 385 -1.43 7.23 4.08
C MET A 385 -2.31 6.09 4.61
N LEU A 386 -1.86 4.85 4.51
CA LEU A 386 -2.62 3.69 5.01
C LEU A 386 -2.80 3.73 6.54
N LYS A 387 -1.74 4.04 7.30
CA LYS A 387 -1.78 4.05 8.77
C LYS A 387 -2.61 5.20 9.35
N PHE A 388 -2.62 6.36 8.70
CA PHE A 388 -3.36 7.53 9.18
C PHE A 388 -4.76 7.64 8.58
N SER A 389 -5.02 6.98 7.46
CA SER A 389 -6.35 6.99 6.83
C SER A 389 -7.24 5.84 7.29
N LEU A 390 -6.70 4.65 7.55
CA LEU A 390 -7.47 3.45 7.91
C LEU A 390 -7.51 3.21 9.42
N GLY A 391 -8.55 2.51 9.89
CA GLY A 391 -8.61 1.96 11.25
C GLY A 391 -7.98 0.57 11.34
N GLN A 392 -7.80 0.06 12.56
CA GLN A 392 -7.52 -1.36 12.75
C GLN A 392 -8.76 -2.19 12.37
N PRO A 393 -8.59 -3.42 11.84
CA PRO A 393 -7.33 -4.10 11.54
C PRO A 393 -6.69 -3.73 10.18
N ALA A 394 -7.43 -3.07 9.27
CA ALA A 394 -6.97 -2.80 7.91
C ALA A 394 -5.66 -2.01 7.84
N ALA A 395 -5.49 -1.02 8.71
CA ALA A 395 -4.28 -0.19 8.78
C ALA A 395 -2.99 -1.02 9.01
N ASP A 396 -3.08 -2.14 9.73
CA ASP A 396 -1.92 -2.98 10.02
C ASP A 396 -1.66 -3.97 8.88
N ILE A 397 -2.71 -4.66 8.42
CA ILE A 397 -2.62 -5.66 7.34
C ILE A 397 -2.10 -5.02 6.05
N THR A 398 -2.58 -3.82 5.71
CA THR A 398 -2.20 -3.13 4.46
C THR A 398 -0.71 -2.79 4.37
N THR A 399 -0.02 -2.59 5.51
CA THR A 399 1.41 -2.18 5.52
C THR A 399 2.38 -3.25 5.02
N VAL A 400 1.96 -4.51 5.03
CA VAL A 400 2.80 -5.63 4.56
C VAL A 400 3.18 -5.47 3.10
N ILE A 401 2.26 -4.97 2.28
CA ILE A 401 2.49 -4.81 0.83
C ILE A 401 3.55 -3.73 0.53
N PRO A 402 3.45 -2.47 1.01
CA PRO A 402 4.51 -1.49 0.84
C PRO A 402 5.88 -1.96 1.34
N VAL A 403 5.93 -2.73 2.44
CA VAL A 403 7.18 -3.31 2.96
C VAL A 403 7.74 -4.35 1.99
N ALA A 404 6.89 -5.25 1.48
CA ALA A 404 7.30 -6.21 0.46
C ALA A 404 7.79 -5.53 -0.83
N VAL A 405 7.14 -4.44 -1.25
CA VAL A 405 7.60 -3.62 -2.38
C VAL A 405 8.98 -3.02 -2.09
N ALA A 406 9.20 -2.46 -0.90
CA ALA A 406 10.51 -1.91 -0.53
C ALA A 406 11.62 -2.98 -0.56
N LEU A 407 11.32 -4.22 -0.16
CA LEU A 407 12.27 -5.34 -0.20
C LEU A 407 12.55 -5.85 -1.62
N MET A 408 11.55 -5.84 -2.50
CA MET A 408 11.68 -6.35 -3.87
C MET A 408 12.22 -5.30 -4.87
N THR A 409 12.16 -4.01 -4.51
CA THR A 409 12.60 -2.89 -5.34
C THR A 409 14.09 -2.96 -5.73
N PRO A 410 15.04 -3.26 -4.83
CA PRO A 410 16.48 -3.25 -5.14
C PRO A 410 16.93 -4.41 -6.03
N ILE A 411 16.16 -5.50 -6.13
CA ILE A 411 16.62 -6.75 -6.77
C ILE A 411 17.01 -6.54 -8.24
N PRO A 412 16.17 -5.96 -9.13
CA PRO A 412 16.56 -5.68 -10.51
C PRO A 412 17.72 -4.70 -10.64
N LEU A 413 17.78 -3.71 -9.74
CA LEU A 413 18.81 -2.68 -9.76
C LEU A 413 20.18 -3.24 -9.35
N LEU A 414 20.21 -4.12 -8.35
CA LEU A 414 21.41 -4.85 -7.94
C LEU A 414 21.89 -5.76 -9.07
N MET A 415 20.99 -6.48 -9.75
CA MET A 415 21.35 -7.29 -10.92
C MET A 415 21.94 -6.43 -12.03
N ALA A 416 21.31 -5.31 -12.38
CA ALA A 416 21.82 -4.36 -13.38
C ALA A 416 23.20 -3.80 -12.99
N PHE A 417 23.38 -3.45 -11.71
CA PHE A 417 24.66 -2.96 -11.17
C PHE A 417 25.76 -4.03 -11.24
N ILE A 418 25.47 -5.28 -10.88
CA ILE A 418 26.42 -6.40 -10.97
C ILE A 418 26.79 -6.66 -12.43
N ILE A 419 25.82 -6.72 -13.34
CA ILE A 419 26.07 -6.90 -14.78
C ILE A 419 26.96 -5.79 -15.31
N LYS A 420 26.66 -4.52 -14.97
CA LYS A 420 27.49 -3.37 -15.33
C LYS A 420 28.91 -3.51 -14.79
N LYS A 421 29.09 -3.92 -13.54
CA LYS A 421 30.42 -4.08 -12.92
C LYS A 421 31.22 -5.24 -13.51
N CYS A 422 30.55 -6.32 -13.92
CA CYS A 422 31.19 -7.51 -14.49
C CYS A 422 31.49 -7.39 -15.99
N PHE A 423 30.61 -6.72 -16.76
CA PHE A 423 30.64 -6.70 -18.22
C PHE A 423 30.73 -5.31 -18.85
N GLY A 424 30.63 -4.24 -18.06
CA GLY A 424 30.77 -2.87 -18.56
C GLY A 424 32.19 -2.59 -19.04
N LYS A 425 32.32 -1.92 -20.18
CA LYS A 425 33.59 -1.32 -20.59
C LYS A 425 34.00 -0.34 -19.49
N LYS A 426 35.27 -0.39 -19.07
CA LYS A 426 35.90 0.66 -18.25
C LYS A 426 36.07 1.90 -19.11
N ASP A 427 34.96 2.53 -19.50
CA ASP A 427 35.02 3.87 -20.05
C ASP A 427 35.40 4.78 -18.88
N GLY A 428 36.47 5.56 -19.08
CA GLY A 428 37.11 6.33 -18.03
C GLY A 428 36.08 7.11 -17.22
N ILE A 429 36.18 7.01 -15.90
CA ILE A 429 35.38 7.77 -14.95
C ILE A 429 35.53 9.25 -15.32
N VAL A 430 34.55 9.80 -16.03
CA VAL A 430 34.37 11.25 -16.08
C VAL A 430 33.94 11.59 -14.66
N ASN A 431 34.87 12.17 -13.91
CA ASN A 431 34.60 12.81 -12.64
C ASN A 431 33.62 13.97 -12.91
N THR A 432 32.32 13.67 -13.05
CA THR A 432 31.27 14.65 -12.77
C THR A 432 31.29 14.82 -11.26
N GLN A 433 32.23 15.66 -10.81
CA GLN A 433 32.27 16.20 -9.47
C GLN A 433 30.93 16.87 -9.21
N ASP A 434 30.38 16.59 -8.04
CA ASP A 434 29.20 17.24 -7.48
C ASP A 434 29.25 18.75 -7.78
N PRO A 435 28.19 19.40 -8.32
CA PRO A 435 28.18 20.85 -8.56
C PRO A 435 28.45 21.67 -7.29
N ALA A 436 28.27 21.09 -6.09
CA ALA A 436 28.73 21.69 -4.84
C ALA A 436 30.27 21.80 -4.73
N THR A 437 31.02 20.90 -5.39
CA THR A 437 32.49 20.87 -5.43
C THR A 437 33.06 21.87 -6.43
N GLU A 438 32.42 22.06 -7.58
CA GLU A 438 32.80 23.10 -8.57
C GLU A 438 32.73 24.51 -7.96
N SER A 439 31.68 24.80 -7.17
CA SER A 439 31.55 26.07 -6.46
C SER A 439 32.63 26.33 -5.40
N MET A 440 33.35 25.28 -4.97
CA MET A 440 34.48 25.37 -4.04
C MET A 440 35.82 25.53 -4.75
N LEU A 441 35.96 25.04 -5.99
CA LEU A 441 37.16 25.23 -6.80
C LEU A 441 37.23 26.65 -7.36
N ASP A 442 36.11 27.14 -7.91
CA ASP A 442 35.99 28.52 -8.41
C ASP A 442 36.25 29.57 -7.31
N ARG A 443 35.82 29.29 -6.06
CA ARG A 443 36.10 30.17 -4.91
C ARG A 443 37.54 30.13 -4.43
N ARG A 444 38.23 28.98 -4.54
CA ARG A 444 39.64 28.87 -4.12
C ARG A 444 40.59 29.54 -5.10
N GLU A 445 40.27 29.57 -6.40
CA GLU A 445 41.05 30.29 -7.40
C GLU A 445 40.90 31.82 -7.27
N CYS A 446 39.74 32.32 -6.82
CA CYS A 446 39.56 33.74 -6.51
C CYS A 446 40.16 34.20 -5.15
N GLU A 447 40.52 33.29 -4.25
CA GLU A 447 40.99 33.62 -2.89
C GLU A 447 42.49 33.40 -2.66
N ALA A 448 43.28 33.03 -3.69
CA ALA A 448 44.74 32.93 -3.55
C ALA A 448 45.42 34.31 -3.64
N PRO A 449 46.07 34.83 -2.58
CA PRO A 449 46.90 36.02 -2.68
C PRO A 449 48.18 35.68 -3.45
N SER A 450 48.49 36.48 -4.48
CA SER A 450 49.78 36.51 -5.14
C SER A 450 50.90 36.86 -4.12
N ALA A 451 51.63 35.85 -3.65
CA ALA A 451 52.76 36.06 -2.75
C ALA A 451 53.92 35.11 -3.09
N ILE A 452 54.49 35.26 -4.29
CA ILE A 452 55.87 34.85 -4.59
C ILE A 452 56.43 35.86 -5.60
N ASN A 453 57.18 36.85 -5.12
CA ASN A 453 58.26 37.55 -5.84
C ASN A 453 58.81 38.70 -4.98
N SER A 454 59.76 38.41 -4.07
CA SER A 454 60.81 39.35 -3.65
C SER A 454 61.66 38.74 -2.53
N GLU A 455 62.56 37.80 -2.85
CA GLU A 455 63.70 37.50 -1.98
C GLU A 455 64.77 36.74 -2.79
N ASN A 456 65.44 37.47 -3.68
CA ASN A 456 66.77 37.14 -4.19
C ASN A 456 67.30 38.33 -4.98
N GLU A 457 67.77 39.36 -4.27
CA GLU A 457 68.82 40.26 -4.77
C GLU A 457 69.39 41.09 -3.60
N ASN A 458 70.71 41.19 -3.57
CA ASN A 458 71.55 42.10 -2.77
C ASN A 458 71.81 41.81 -1.28
N LYS A 459 72.88 41.04 -1.03
CA LYS A 459 73.99 41.49 -0.18
C LYS A 459 75.35 41.11 -0.78
N GLN A 460 75.84 41.96 -1.68
CA GLN A 460 77.25 42.32 -1.80
C GLN A 460 77.40 43.70 -1.16
N ALA A 461 78.18 43.80 -0.07
CA ALA A 461 78.96 44.94 0.42
C ALA A 461 79.39 44.66 1.87
#